data_AF-A0A7J4B000-F1
#
_entry.id   AF-A0A7J4B000-F1
#
_cell.length_a   1.000
_cell.length_b   1.000
_cell.length_c   1.000
_cell.angle_alpha   90.00
_cell.angle_beta   90.00
_cell.angle_gamma   90.00
#
_symmetry.space_group_name_H-M   'P 1'
#
loop_
_entity.id
_entity.type
_entity.pdbx_description
1 polymer ?
#
loop_
_entity_poly.entity_id
_entity_poly.type
_entity_poly.pdbx_seq_one_letter_code
_entity_poly.pdbx_strand_id
1 'polypeptide(L)'
;MLRKYRARERRWVDDLLHKVVKQLANRTCIFEDLRGFKGNVARTKVGTAERKTQLVKLQKYIEYKSAWNNYFTVYVKPQLTSKTCFRCRYVNKDLKGGGNI
;
A
#
# COMPACT_ATOMS: atom_id res chain seq x y z
N MET A 1 -15.61 -17.16 -21.53
CA MET A 1 -14.43 -16.42 -22.04
C MET A 1 -13.84 -15.45 -21.00
N LEU A 2 -14.65 -14.59 -20.36
CA LEU A 2 -14.22 -13.57 -19.37
C LEU A 2 -13.42 -14.10 -18.17
N ARG A 3 -13.72 -15.31 -17.68
CA ARG A 3 -13.03 -15.91 -16.52
C ARG A 3 -11.54 -16.18 -16.78
N LYS A 4 -11.17 -16.58 -18.01
CA LYS A 4 -9.77 -16.86 -18.39
C LYS A 4 -8.94 -15.57 -18.41
N TYR A 5 -9.49 -14.47 -18.96
CA TYR A 5 -8.81 -13.17 -18.98
C TYR A 5 -8.61 -12.61 -17.56
N ARG A 6 -9.63 -12.67 -16.70
CA ARG A 6 -9.49 -12.28 -15.28
C ARG A 6 -8.42 -13.08 -14.54
N ALA A 7 -8.30 -14.38 -14.80
CA ALA A 7 -7.26 -15.21 -14.18
C ALA A 7 -5.85 -14.88 -14.69
N ARG A 8 -5.72 -14.50 -15.97
CA ARG A 8 -4.44 -14.05 -16.53
C ARG A 8 -4.00 -12.71 -15.92
N GLU A 9 -4.92 -11.76 -15.84
CA GLU A 9 -4.66 -10.44 -15.24
C GLU A 9 -4.25 -10.57 -13.76
N ARG A 10 -4.97 -11.40 -12.98
CA ARG A 10 -4.60 -11.65 -11.58
C ARG A 10 -3.20 -12.24 -11.43
N ARG A 11 -2.81 -13.19 -12.28
CA ARG A 11 -1.45 -13.76 -12.27
C ARG A 11 -0.40 -12.70 -12.61
N TRP A 12 -0.66 -11.88 -13.62
CA TRP A 12 0.25 -10.81 -14.00
C TRP A 12 0.44 -9.77 -12.89
N VAL A 13 -0.64 -9.36 -12.22
CA VAL A 13 -0.56 -8.47 -11.05
C VAL A 13 0.21 -9.13 -9.90
N ASP A 14 -0.03 -10.41 -9.63
CA ASP A 14 0.68 -11.15 -8.58
C ASP A 14 2.18 -11.28 -8.87
N ASP A 15 2.56 -11.55 -10.12
CA ASP A 15 3.96 -11.58 -10.57
C ASP A 15 4.64 -10.23 -10.36
N LEU A 16 3.94 -9.13 -10.68
CA LEU A 16 4.45 -7.77 -10.49
C LEU A 16 4.65 -7.48 -9.00
N LEU A 17 3.69 -7.84 -8.14
CA LEU A 17 3.82 -7.73 -6.70
C LEU A 17 5.03 -8.53 -6.20
N HIS A 18 5.21 -9.77 -6.63
CA HIS A 18 6.34 -10.59 -6.22
C HIS A 18 7.70 -10.03 -6.63
N LYS A 19 7.80 -9.39 -7.82
CA LYS A 19 9.02 -8.69 -8.24
C LYS A 19 9.36 -7.52 -7.32
N VAL A 20 8.37 -6.69 -6.98
CA VAL A 20 8.53 -5.57 -6.05
C VAL A 20 8.94 -6.06 -4.66
N VAL A 21 8.29 -7.12 -4.15
CA VAL A 21 8.62 -7.73 -2.86
C VAL A 21 10.06 -8.24 -2.85
N LYS A 22 10.52 -8.90 -3.92
CA LYS A 22 11.90 -9.41 -4.00
C LYS A 22 12.94 -8.30 -3.85
N GLN A 23 12.65 -7.09 -4.32
CA GLN A 23 13.53 -5.92 -4.17
C GLN A 23 13.49 -5.32 -2.75
N LEU A 24 12.38 -5.48 -2.04
CA LEU A 24 12.14 -4.88 -0.72
C LEU A 24 12.45 -5.84 0.45
N ALA A 25 12.46 -7.15 0.23
CA ALA A 25 12.55 -8.16 1.29
C ALA A 25 13.89 -8.23 2.04
N ASN A 26 14.94 -7.58 1.53
CA ASN A 26 16.28 -7.57 2.15
C ASN A 26 16.55 -6.28 2.92
N ARG A 27 15.51 -5.61 3.42
CA ARG A 27 15.64 -4.39 4.21
C ARG A 27 14.45 -4.22 5.15
N THR A 28 14.66 -3.47 6.22
CA THR A 28 13.57 -3.05 7.12
C THR A 28 12.68 -2.04 6.40
N CYS A 29 11.38 -2.30 6.34
CA CYS A 29 10.41 -1.43 5.69
C CYS A 29 9.48 -0.79 6.72
N ILE A 30 9.20 0.50 6.53
CA ILE A 30 8.22 1.26 7.32
C ILE A 30 7.03 1.53 6.40
N PHE A 31 5.85 1.05 6.79
CA PHE A 31 4.61 1.22 6.04
C PHE A 31 3.57 2.01 6.83
N GLU A 32 2.70 2.68 6.10
CA GLU A 32 1.49 3.24 6.68
C GLU A 32 0.49 2.12 7.01
N ASP A 33 -0.18 2.24 8.15
CA ASP A 33 -1.27 1.33 8.52
C ASP A 33 -2.53 1.62 7.68
N LEU A 34 -2.76 0.76 6.69
CA LEU A 34 -3.91 0.87 5.77
C LEU A 34 -5.20 0.24 6.32
N ARG A 35 -5.18 -0.39 7.50
CA ARG A 35 -6.36 -1.02 8.13
C ARG A 35 -7.46 0.01 8.40
N GLY A 36 -7.06 1.19 8.89
CA GLY A 36 -7.96 2.30 9.21
C GLY A 36 -8.33 3.20 8.02
N PHE A 37 -7.69 3.05 6.86
CA PHE A 37 -7.98 3.87 5.67
C PHE A 37 -9.31 3.43 5.03
N LYS A 38 -10.44 3.67 5.72
CA LYS A 38 -11.75 3.78 5.08
C LYS A 38 -11.76 5.11 4.33
N GLY A 39 -10.98 5.21 3.25
CA GLY A 39 -11.29 6.20 2.23
C GLY A 39 -12.77 6.04 1.89
N ASN A 40 -13.43 7.12 1.47
CA ASN A 40 -14.80 7.07 0.96
C ASN A 40 -14.87 6.21 -0.33
N VAL A 41 -14.56 4.92 -0.23
CA VAL A 41 -14.61 3.91 -1.29
C VAL A 41 -16.07 3.76 -1.75
N ALA A 42 -17.03 4.03 -0.87
CA ALA A 42 -18.45 4.10 -1.22
C ALA A 42 -18.77 5.19 -2.27
N ARG A 43 -17.95 6.24 -2.41
CA ARG A 43 -18.20 7.34 -3.38
C ARG A 43 -17.32 7.30 -4.63
N THR A 44 -16.36 6.38 -4.73
CA THR A 44 -15.35 6.44 -5.80
C THR A 44 -15.34 5.17 -6.63
N LYS A 45 -15.32 5.35 -7.97
CA LYS A 45 -15.28 4.32 -9.02
C LYS A 45 -14.53 3.03 -8.59
N VAL A 46 -15.11 1.88 -8.95
CA VAL A 46 -14.70 0.48 -8.66
C VAL A 46 -13.18 0.26 -8.56
N GLY A 47 -12.37 0.90 -9.40
CA GLY A 47 -10.90 0.78 -9.38
C GLY A 47 -10.16 1.33 -8.14
N THR A 48 -10.82 2.06 -7.22
CA THR A 48 -10.16 2.55 -5.99
C THR A 48 -10.14 1.48 -4.89
N ALA A 49 -11.18 0.65 -4.83
CA ALA A 49 -11.26 -0.48 -3.90
C ALA A 49 -10.19 -1.53 -4.24
N GLU A 50 -10.04 -1.84 -5.53
CA GLU A 50 -9.06 -2.84 -6.01
C GLU A 50 -7.62 -2.43 -5.71
N ARG A 51 -7.27 -1.15 -5.92
CA ARG A 51 -5.93 -0.61 -5.60
C ARG A 51 -5.58 -0.77 -4.12
N LYS A 52 -6.53 -0.48 -3.22
CA LYS A 52 -6.32 -0.66 -1.77
C LYS A 52 -6.03 -2.13 -1.44
N THR A 53 -6.80 -3.05 -2.01
CA THR A 53 -6.60 -4.48 -1.80
C THR A 53 -5.21 -4.94 -2.25
N GLN A 54 -4.71 -4.44 -3.39
CA GLN A 54 -3.36 -4.78 -3.85
C GLN A 54 -2.26 -4.18 -2.96
N LEU A 55 -2.43 -2.97 -2.43
CA LEU A 55 -1.47 -2.37 -1.49
C LEU A 55 -1.39 -3.14 -0.17
N VAL A 56 -2.54 -3.55 0.38
CA VAL A 56 -2.57 -4.40 1.58
C VAL A 56 -1.92 -5.76 1.29
N LYS A 57 -2.18 -6.33 0.11
CA LYS A 57 -1.54 -7.58 -0.32
C LYS A 57 -0.02 -7.44 -0.41
N LEU A 58 0.47 -6.33 -0.98
CA LEU A 58 1.89 -6.02 -1.08
C LEU A 58 2.55 -5.92 0.29
N GLN A 59 1.94 -5.18 1.22
CA GLN A 59 2.43 -5.04 2.61
C GLN A 59 2.60 -6.41 3.27
N LYS A 60 1.59 -7.29 3.17
CA LYS A 60 1.66 -8.65 3.71
C LYS A 60 2.76 -9.51 3.09
N TYR A 61 2.94 -9.41 1.77
CA TYR A 61 4.02 -10.14 1.10
C TYR A 61 5.40 -9.67 1.55
N ILE A 62 5.58 -8.36 1.75
CA ILE A 62 6.83 -7.79 2.25
C ILE A 62 7.04 -8.19 3.70
N GLU A 63 6.03 -8.10 4.55
CA GLU A 63 6.09 -8.50 5.96
C GLU A 63 6.58 -9.94 6.11
N TYR A 64 5.93 -10.87 5.40
CA TYR A 64 6.32 -12.27 5.41
C TYR A 64 7.73 -12.50 4.85
N LYS A 65 8.06 -11.97 3.66
CA LYS A 65 9.37 -12.22 3.04
C LYS A 65 10.52 -11.54 3.79
N SER A 66 10.27 -10.37 4.37
CA SER A 66 11.27 -9.65 5.17
C SER A 66 11.54 -10.40 6.48
N ALA A 67 10.49 -10.90 7.14
CA ALA A 67 10.64 -11.74 8.33
C ALA A 67 11.48 -13.01 8.03
N TRP A 68 11.28 -13.62 6.86
CA TRP A 68 12.10 -14.76 6.42
C TRP A 68 13.59 -14.43 6.24
N ASN A 69 13.91 -13.17 5.93
CA ASN A 69 15.27 -12.69 5.77
C ASN A 69 15.82 -12.02 7.04
N ASN A 70 15.14 -12.16 8.19
CA ASN A 70 15.46 -11.51 9.46
C ASN A 70 15.39 -9.97 9.45
N TYR A 71 14.52 -9.40 8.60
CA TYR A 71 14.21 -7.97 8.58
C TYR A 71 12.83 -7.68 9.18
N PHE A 72 12.67 -6.47 9.72
CA PHE A 72 11.43 -6.04 10.36
C PHE A 72 10.54 -5.24 9.40
N THR A 73 9.22 -5.30 9.64
CA THR A 73 8.25 -4.43 9.00
C THR A 73 7.50 -3.66 10.08
N VAL A 74 7.54 -2.33 10.02
CA VAL A 74 6.94 -1.45 11.04
C VAL A 74 5.78 -0.67 10.43
N TYR A 75 4.65 -0.63 11.13
CA TYR A 75 3.48 0.13 10.70
C TYR A 75 3.34 1.44 11.48
N VAL A 76 3.17 2.56 10.76
CA VAL A 76 2.99 3.91 11.32
C VAL A 76 1.62 4.48 10.99
N LYS A 77 1.17 5.45 11.80
CA LYS A 77 -0.11 6.13 11.55
C LYS A 77 -0.04 6.92 10.22
N PRO A 78 -1.03 6.78 9.32
CA PRO A 78 -1.03 7.43 8.01
C PRO A 78 -1.37 8.93 8.05
N GLN A 79 -1.51 9.53 9.23
CA GLN A 79 -2.04 10.88 9.38
C GLN A 79 -1.01 11.89 8.89
N LEU A 80 -1.40 12.73 7.93
CA LEU A 80 -0.60 13.83 7.37
C LEU A 80 0.72 13.41 6.69
N THR A 81 1.02 12.12 6.57
CA THR A 81 2.26 11.61 5.95
C THR A 81 2.43 12.11 4.51
N SER A 82 1.33 12.25 3.77
CA SER A 82 1.33 12.77 2.40
C SER A 82 1.31 14.31 2.30
N LYS A 83 0.97 15.01 3.39
CA LYS A 83 0.84 16.48 3.43
C LYS A 83 2.05 17.16 4.06
N THR A 84 2.78 16.42 4.88
CA THR A 84 3.91 16.93 5.65
C THR A 84 5.20 16.79 4.84
N CYS A 85 5.91 17.90 4.66
CA CYS A 85 7.23 17.88 4.05
C CYS A 85 8.25 17.16 4.96
N PHE A 86 8.95 16.15 4.45
CA PHE A 86 10.00 15.44 5.21
C PHE A 86 11.15 16.36 5.63
N ARG A 87 11.45 17.40 4.84
CA ARG A 87 12.58 18.30 5.08
C ARG A 87 12.28 19.38 6.13
N CYS A 88 11.13 20.04 6.03
CA CYS A 88 10.80 21.22 6.85
C CYS A 88 9.57 21.06 7.75
N ARG A 89 8.88 19.90 7.69
CA ARG A 89 7.66 19.60 8.47
C ARG A 89 6.46 20.51 8.21
N TYR A 90 6.53 21.38 7.19
CA TYR A 90 5.38 22.16 6.75
C TYR A 90 4.25 21.23 6.28
N VAL A 91 3.03 21.48 6.77
CA VAL A 91 1.82 20.74 6.39
C VAL A 91 1.08 21.53 5.33
N ASN A 92 1.11 21.06 4.09
CA ASN A 92 0.33 21.66 3.02
C ASN A 92 -1.14 21.22 3.15
N LYS A 93 -2.00 22.14 3.58
CA LYS A 93 -3.44 21.88 3.79
C LYS A 93 -4.22 21.68 2.49
N ASP A 94 -3.73 22.24 1.38
CA ASP A 94 -4.38 22.21 0.06
C ASP A 94 -4.28 20.83 -0.61
N LEU A 95 -3.34 19.99 -0.19
CA LEU A 95 -3.21 18.62 -0.67
C LEU A 95 -4.39 17.76 -0.19
N LYS A 96 -4.97 16.99 -1.12
CA LYS A 96 -5.99 15.98 -0.79
C LYS A 96 -5.30 14.80 -0.09
N GLY A 97 -5.70 14.50 1.15
CA GLY A 97 -5.12 13.43 1.96
C GLY A 97 -6.04 13.02 3.11
N GLY A 98 -5.82 11.82 3.66
CA GLY A 98 -6.69 11.16 4.64
C GLY A 98 -6.60 11.67 6.08
N GLY A 99 -6.48 12.98 6.28
CA GLY A 99 -6.49 13.60 7.61
C GLY A 99 -7.47 14.75 7.63
N ASN A 100 -8.67 14.52 8.19
CA ASN A 100 -9.45 15.61 8.76
C ASN A 100 -8.88 15.88 10.16
N ILE A 101 -8.69 17.16 10.45
CA ILE A 101 -8.47 17.68 11.81
C ILE A 101 -9.77 17.51 12.57
#